data_AF-A0AAE0JQ04-F1
#
_entry.id   AF-A0AAE0JQ04-F1
#
_cell.length_a   1.000
_cell.length_b   1.000
_cell.length_c   1.000
_cell.angle_alpha   90.00
_cell.angle_beta   90.00
_cell.angle_gamma   90.00
#
_symmetry.space_group_name_H-M   'P 1'
#
loop_
_entity.id
_entity.type
_entity.pdbx_description
1 polymer ?
#
loop_
_entity_poly.entity_id
_entity_poly.type
_entity_poly.pdbx_seq_one_letter_code
_entity_poly.pdbx_strand_id
1 'polypeptide(L)'
;MSGNQDDKTKPVYHSYHSYLFSELEKEFKTKVEGPYVTKFVDEYGAFYQGQISRDQVDALKALVADELMWSRYIYGKPEVGLTPEQGSSIIARFKAKIAKLEEEHADEKKKLQSEHTAAHEAFLKGACQNYSSQIEKLCAENKRLKEENAEVKCLKENLIKNEVKQYDKFEVLLAEKMDLEKDITRKEAKIKGLEDEVAELKKDNAELEKGLAKLGELPKKRRISKRRLLSSRTRTKR
;
A
#
# COMPACT_ATOMS: atom_id res chain seq x y z
N MET A 1 -19.18 -113.77 -26.57
CA MET A 1 -19.83 -113.03 -27.67
C MET A 1 -19.74 -111.56 -27.38
N SER A 2 -19.34 -110.82 -28.40
CA SER A 2 -19.04 -109.37 -28.45
C SER A 2 -20.28 -108.51 -28.20
N GLY A 3 -20.09 -107.30 -27.65
CA GLY A 3 -21.11 -106.27 -27.62
C GLY A 3 -20.72 -105.03 -26.81
N ASN A 4 -19.98 -104.13 -27.46
CA ASN A 4 -19.44 -102.85 -26.99
C ASN A 4 -20.41 -101.95 -26.19
N GLN A 5 -19.90 -101.32 -25.13
CA GLN A 5 -20.35 -100.02 -24.65
C GLN A 5 -19.20 -99.03 -24.84
N ASP A 6 -19.31 -98.19 -25.87
CA ASP A 6 -18.51 -96.98 -26.04
C ASP A 6 -19.44 -95.83 -26.48
N ASP A 7 -19.59 -94.89 -25.56
CA ASP A 7 -19.26 -93.47 -25.68
C ASP A 7 -19.85 -92.58 -26.82
N LYS A 8 -20.33 -91.42 -26.35
CA LYS A 8 -20.51 -90.10 -27.03
C LYS A 8 -21.71 -89.87 -27.96
N THR A 9 -22.77 -89.31 -27.36
CA THR A 9 -23.50 -88.17 -27.95
C THR A 9 -23.66 -87.07 -26.91
N LYS A 10 -22.80 -86.05 -26.99
CA LYS A 10 -22.99 -84.76 -26.30
C LYS A 10 -24.23 -84.07 -26.90
N PRO A 11 -25.18 -83.53 -26.11
CA PRO A 11 -26.10 -82.53 -26.61
C PRO A 11 -25.34 -81.20 -26.68
N VAL A 12 -25.02 -80.80 -27.90
CA VAL A 12 -24.58 -79.46 -28.29
C VAL A 12 -25.78 -78.53 -28.13
N TYR A 13 -25.83 -77.74 -27.04
CA TYR A 13 -26.65 -76.53 -26.95
C TYR A 13 -25.97 -75.49 -26.04
N HIS A 14 -24.76 -75.10 -26.45
CA HIS A 14 -24.24 -73.75 -26.17
C HIS A 14 -24.32 -73.01 -27.50
N SER A 15 -25.14 -71.95 -27.64
CA SER A 15 -24.90 -71.09 -28.82
C SER A 15 -25.53 -69.68 -28.90
N TYR A 16 -26.63 -69.30 -28.23
CA TYR A 16 -27.23 -67.98 -28.55
C TYR A 16 -27.57 -67.06 -27.37
N HIS A 17 -28.14 -67.57 -26.27
CA HIS A 17 -28.63 -66.67 -25.21
C HIS A 17 -27.57 -66.23 -24.19
N SER A 18 -26.55 -67.05 -23.94
CA SER A 18 -25.37 -66.62 -23.18
C SER A 18 -24.55 -65.56 -23.92
N TYR A 19 -24.60 -65.57 -25.26
CA TYR A 19 -23.91 -64.60 -26.10
C TYR A 19 -24.61 -63.23 -26.03
N LEU A 20 -25.94 -63.21 -26.17
CA LEU A 20 -26.75 -61.99 -26.02
C LEU A 20 -26.60 -61.32 -24.64
N PHE A 21 -26.53 -62.10 -23.55
CA PHE A 21 -26.30 -61.55 -22.21
C PHE A 21 -24.88 -61.02 -22.04
N SER A 22 -23.88 -61.73 -22.57
CA SER A 22 -22.49 -61.28 -22.54
C SER A 22 -22.26 -60.06 -23.43
N GLU A 23 -23.00 -59.93 -24.53
CA GLU A 23 -23.02 -58.75 -25.40
C GLU A 23 -23.70 -57.58 -24.72
N LEU A 24 -24.87 -57.76 -24.08
CA LEU A 24 -25.55 -56.71 -23.30
C LEU A 24 -24.70 -56.25 -22.11
N GLU A 25 -24.04 -57.16 -21.40
CA GLU A 25 -23.16 -56.81 -20.28
C GLU A 25 -21.88 -56.10 -20.78
N LYS A 26 -21.30 -56.55 -21.90
CA LYS A 26 -20.20 -55.82 -22.56
C LYS A 26 -20.65 -54.46 -23.05
N GLU A 27 -21.81 -54.36 -23.68
CA GLU A 27 -22.32 -53.13 -24.26
C GLU A 27 -22.70 -52.12 -23.17
N PHE A 28 -23.25 -52.59 -22.04
CA PHE A 28 -23.44 -51.77 -20.85
C PHE A 28 -22.10 -51.30 -20.28
N LYS A 29 -21.13 -52.20 -20.08
CA LYS A 29 -19.79 -51.84 -19.58
C LYS A 29 -19.01 -50.90 -20.52
N THR A 30 -19.19 -51.01 -21.83
CA THR A 30 -18.40 -50.27 -22.83
C THR A 30 -19.08 -49.05 -23.43
N LYS A 31 -20.42 -48.98 -23.45
CA LYS A 31 -21.17 -47.83 -23.99
C LYS A 31 -21.86 -47.00 -22.93
N VAL A 32 -22.19 -47.59 -21.78
CA VAL A 32 -22.83 -46.90 -20.66
C VAL A 32 -21.80 -46.64 -19.57
N GLU A 33 -21.33 -47.66 -18.86
CA GLU A 33 -20.46 -47.52 -17.69
C GLU A 33 -19.09 -46.90 -18.04
N GLY A 34 -18.41 -47.41 -19.08
CA GLY A 34 -17.10 -46.93 -19.51
C GLY A 34 -17.10 -45.47 -19.95
N PRO A 35 -17.91 -45.06 -20.95
CA PRO A 35 -17.95 -43.69 -21.46
C PRO A 35 -18.65 -42.69 -20.53
N TYR A 36 -19.65 -43.10 -19.73
CA TYR A 36 -20.20 -42.20 -18.70
C TYR A 36 -19.19 -41.95 -17.60
N VAL A 37 -18.39 -42.93 -17.19
CA VAL A 37 -17.38 -42.71 -16.14
C VAL A 37 -16.16 -41.97 -16.69
N THR A 38 -15.73 -42.26 -17.93
CA THR A 38 -14.55 -41.60 -18.52
C THR A 38 -14.83 -40.21 -19.11
N LYS A 39 -15.93 -39.97 -19.83
CA LYS A 39 -16.23 -38.59 -20.30
C LYS A 39 -16.55 -37.62 -19.16
N PHE A 40 -17.16 -38.10 -18.08
CA PHE A 40 -17.44 -37.27 -16.90
C PHE A 40 -16.16 -36.94 -16.11
N VAL A 41 -15.15 -37.82 -16.17
CA VAL A 41 -13.82 -37.56 -15.57
C VAL A 41 -12.94 -36.72 -16.51
N ASP A 42 -12.99 -36.94 -17.82
CA ASP A 42 -12.11 -36.27 -18.78
C ASP A 42 -12.62 -34.87 -19.22
N GLU A 43 -13.93 -34.64 -19.33
CA GLU A 43 -14.49 -33.30 -19.63
C GLU A 43 -14.72 -32.44 -18.38
N TYR A 44 -14.87 -33.03 -17.19
CA TYR A 44 -15.22 -32.30 -15.95
C TYR A 44 -14.29 -32.54 -14.76
N GLY A 45 -13.22 -33.33 -14.91
CA GLY A 45 -12.25 -33.66 -13.84
C GLY A 45 -11.47 -32.48 -13.29
N ALA A 46 -11.56 -31.30 -13.91
CA ALA A 46 -10.97 -30.07 -13.37
C ALA A 46 -11.94 -29.25 -12.50
N PHE A 47 -13.26 -29.50 -12.51
CA PHE A 47 -14.20 -28.51 -11.96
C PHE A 47 -15.38 -28.98 -11.10
N TYR A 48 -15.67 -30.28 -10.96
CA TYR A 48 -16.77 -30.68 -10.07
C TYR A 48 -16.44 -31.89 -9.18
N GLN A 49 -16.21 -31.59 -7.91
CA GLN A 49 -16.34 -32.48 -6.75
C GLN A 49 -17.82 -32.79 -6.43
N GLY A 50 -18.69 -32.78 -7.44
CA GLY A 50 -20.13 -32.98 -7.35
C GLY A 50 -20.49 -34.38 -7.82
N GLN A 51 -20.49 -35.29 -6.85
CA GLN A 51 -20.81 -36.71 -7.00
C GLN A 51 -22.16 -36.92 -7.70
N ILE A 52 -22.23 -37.82 -8.68
CA ILE A 52 -23.45 -38.63 -8.86
C ILE A 52 -23.78 -39.14 -7.45
N SER A 53 -24.96 -38.79 -6.92
CA SER A 53 -25.21 -39.04 -5.51
C SER A 53 -25.07 -40.54 -5.24
N ARG A 54 -24.47 -40.90 -4.12
CA ARG A 54 -24.29 -42.30 -3.75
C ARG A 54 -25.63 -43.05 -3.81
N ASP A 55 -26.71 -42.35 -3.50
CA ASP A 55 -28.09 -42.82 -3.61
C ASP A 55 -28.53 -43.11 -5.05
N GLN A 56 -28.11 -42.32 -6.05
CA GLN A 56 -28.40 -42.59 -7.47
C GLN A 56 -27.64 -43.83 -7.97
N VAL A 57 -26.38 -43.98 -7.57
CA VAL A 57 -25.57 -45.17 -7.90
C VAL A 57 -26.12 -46.42 -7.21
N ASP A 58 -26.51 -46.30 -5.94
CA ASP A 58 -27.03 -47.40 -5.14
C ASP A 58 -28.45 -47.78 -5.56
N ALA A 59 -29.28 -46.83 -6.01
CA ALA A 59 -30.58 -47.11 -6.63
C ALA A 59 -30.43 -47.87 -7.97
N LEU A 60 -29.44 -47.50 -8.79
CA LEU A 60 -29.15 -48.22 -10.03
C LEU A 60 -28.63 -49.64 -9.75
N LYS A 61 -27.73 -49.79 -8.77
CA LYS A 61 -27.22 -51.10 -8.33
C LYS A 61 -28.31 -51.99 -7.76
N ALA A 62 -29.20 -51.45 -6.92
CA ALA A 62 -30.31 -52.19 -6.34
C ALA A 62 -31.28 -52.69 -7.43
N LEU A 63 -31.55 -51.87 -8.44
CA LEU A 63 -32.43 -52.23 -9.54
C LEU A 63 -31.82 -53.28 -10.48
N VAL A 64 -30.52 -53.17 -10.77
CA VAL A 64 -29.77 -54.21 -11.51
C VAL A 64 -29.69 -55.51 -10.70
N ALA A 65 -29.51 -55.43 -9.37
CA ALA A 65 -29.51 -56.60 -8.50
C ALA A 65 -30.88 -57.29 -8.42
N ASP A 66 -31.97 -56.52 -8.37
CA ASP A 66 -33.33 -57.06 -8.44
C ASP A 66 -33.60 -57.75 -9.78
N GLU A 67 -33.26 -57.12 -10.91
CA GLU A 67 -33.43 -57.71 -12.25
C GLU A 67 -32.53 -58.95 -12.47
N LEU A 68 -31.30 -58.95 -11.92
CA LEU A 68 -30.42 -60.12 -11.91
C LEU A 68 -30.95 -61.24 -11.00
N MET A 69 -31.60 -60.90 -9.90
CA MET A 69 -32.32 -61.84 -9.03
C MET A 69 -33.51 -62.48 -9.75
N TRP A 70 -34.31 -61.70 -10.46
CA TRP A 70 -35.38 -62.19 -11.33
C TRP A 70 -34.84 -63.10 -12.43
N SER A 71 -33.71 -62.72 -13.05
CA SER A 71 -33.01 -63.55 -14.03
C SER A 71 -32.54 -64.88 -13.42
N ARG A 72 -31.90 -64.88 -12.23
CA ARG A 72 -31.49 -66.11 -11.53
C ARG A 72 -32.66 -67.00 -11.11
N TYR A 73 -33.79 -66.42 -10.71
CA TYR A 73 -35.01 -67.18 -10.38
C TYR A 73 -35.57 -67.91 -11.62
N ILE A 74 -35.48 -67.27 -12.78
CA ILE A 74 -35.88 -67.79 -14.10
C ILE A 74 -34.88 -68.86 -14.59
N TYR A 75 -33.57 -68.67 -14.39
CA TYR A 75 -32.54 -69.64 -14.79
C TYR A 75 -32.35 -70.82 -13.82
N GLY A 76 -32.81 -70.71 -12.56
CA GLY A 76 -32.81 -71.82 -11.58
C GLY A 76 -33.99 -72.80 -11.72
N LYS A 77 -35.00 -72.45 -12.53
CA LYS A 77 -36.12 -73.32 -12.92
C LYS A 77 -36.24 -73.35 -14.45
N PRO A 78 -35.64 -74.35 -15.12
CA PRO A 78 -35.52 -74.38 -16.60
C PRO A 78 -36.86 -74.41 -17.37
N GLU A 79 -37.97 -74.70 -16.68
CA GLU A 79 -39.33 -74.72 -17.24
C GLU A 79 -39.96 -73.32 -17.36
N VAL A 80 -39.35 -72.29 -16.77
CA VAL A 80 -39.85 -70.91 -16.75
C VAL A 80 -38.78 -69.97 -17.33
N GLY A 81 -38.41 -70.16 -18.60
CA GLY A 81 -37.62 -69.17 -19.33
C GLY A 81 -38.46 -67.91 -19.57
N LEU A 82 -37.84 -66.72 -19.51
CA LEU A 82 -38.48 -65.48 -19.95
C LEU A 82 -38.95 -65.68 -21.38
N THR A 83 -40.24 -65.48 -21.64
CA THR A 83 -40.71 -65.45 -23.03
C THR A 83 -40.12 -64.20 -23.72
N PRO A 84 -39.94 -64.24 -25.04
CA PRO A 84 -39.47 -63.08 -25.80
C PRO A 84 -40.27 -61.79 -25.51
N GLU A 85 -41.56 -61.90 -25.20
CA GLU A 85 -42.41 -60.77 -24.82
C GLU A 85 -42.01 -60.17 -23.46
N GLN A 86 -41.69 -61.00 -22.46
CA GLN A 86 -41.28 -60.54 -21.13
C GLN A 86 -39.91 -59.86 -21.18
N GLY A 87 -38.95 -60.43 -21.92
CA GLY A 87 -37.65 -59.79 -22.17
C GLY A 87 -37.78 -58.45 -22.91
N SER A 88 -38.66 -58.39 -23.92
CA SER A 88 -38.92 -57.14 -24.66
C SER A 88 -39.56 -56.06 -23.78
N SER A 89 -40.46 -56.44 -22.86
CA SER A 89 -41.09 -55.51 -21.91
C SER A 89 -40.08 -54.91 -20.92
N ILE A 90 -39.13 -55.71 -20.43
CA ILE A 90 -38.05 -55.24 -19.56
C ILE A 90 -37.15 -54.27 -20.31
N ILE A 91 -36.70 -54.63 -21.52
CA ILE A 91 -35.86 -53.77 -22.36
C ILE A 91 -36.57 -52.44 -22.69
N ALA A 92 -37.87 -52.47 -22.97
CA ALA A 92 -38.65 -51.27 -23.24
C ALA A 92 -38.72 -50.34 -22.01
N ARG A 93 -38.91 -50.88 -20.80
CA ARG A 93 -38.91 -50.10 -19.55
C ARG A 93 -37.54 -49.48 -19.28
N PHE A 94 -36.45 -50.20 -19.51
CA PHE A 94 -35.10 -49.65 -19.39
C PHE A 94 -34.84 -48.52 -20.38
N LYS A 95 -35.20 -48.70 -21.65
CA LYS A 95 -35.04 -47.65 -22.67
C LYS A 95 -35.84 -46.38 -22.31
N ALA A 96 -37.07 -46.53 -21.85
CA ALA A 96 -37.88 -45.40 -21.40
C ALA A 96 -37.28 -44.69 -20.18
N LYS A 97 -36.70 -45.45 -19.24
CA LYS A 97 -36.06 -44.89 -18.05
C LYS A 97 -34.75 -44.16 -18.38
N ILE A 98 -33.95 -44.71 -19.30
CA ILE A 98 -32.74 -44.05 -19.82
C ILE A 98 -33.10 -42.72 -20.47
N ALA A 99 -34.09 -42.71 -21.38
CA ALA A 99 -34.54 -41.48 -22.03
C ALA A 99 -35.01 -40.42 -21.01
N LYS A 100 -35.71 -40.84 -19.95
CA LYS A 100 -36.13 -39.92 -18.88
C LYS A 100 -34.94 -39.34 -18.11
N LEU A 101 -33.93 -40.15 -17.79
CA LEU A 101 -32.73 -39.69 -17.10
C LEU A 101 -31.88 -38.77 -17.97
N GLU A 102 -31.85 -38.99 -19.28
CA GLU A 102 -31.17 -38.10 -20.24
C GLU A 102 -31.84 -36.72 -20.28
N GLU A 103 -33.18 -36.67 -20.25
CA GLU A 103 -33.95 -35.43 -20.19
C GLU A 103 -33.73 -34.68 -18.86
N GLU A 104 -33.86 -35.38 -17.72
CA GLU A 104 -33.60 -34.82 -16.38
C GLU A 104 -32.18 -34.25 -16.28
N HIS A 105 -31.17 -34.96 -16.80
CA HIS A 105 -29.78 -34.49 -16.82
C HIS A 105 -29.56 -33.29 -17.75
N ALA A 106 -30.25 -33.23 -18.89
CA ALA A 106 -30.16 -32.09 -19.80
C ALA A 106 -30.75 -30.82 -19.17
N ASP A 107 -31.86 -30.94 -18.45
CA ASP A 107 -32.50 -29.83 -17.75
C ASP A 107 -31.66 -29.33 -16.56
N GLU A 108 -31.11 -30.26 -15.78
CA GLU A 108 -30.23 -29.90 -14.66
C GLU A 108 -28.95 -29.23 -15.15
N LYS A 109 -28.37 -29.70 -16.26
CA LYS A 109 -27.22 -29.06 -16.90
C LYS A 109 -27.52 -27.62 -17.33
N LYS A 110 -28.67 -27.37 -17.97
CA LYS A 110 -29.09 -26.02 -18.35
C LYS A 110 -29.26 -25.12 -17.13
N LYS A 111 -29.89 -25.63 -16.08
CA LYS A 111 -30.09 -24.91 -14.82
C LYS A 111 -28.76 -24.50 -14.20
N LEU A 112 -27.84 -25.44 -14.02
CA LEU A 112 -26.49 -25.18 -13.48
C LEU A 112 -25.71 -24.15 -14.30
N GLN A 113 -25.78 -24.24 -15.63
CA GLN A 113 -25.13 -23.26 -16.52
C GLN A 113 -25.71 -21.85 -16.35
N SER A 114 -27.02 -21.73 -16.17
CA SER A 114 -27.67 -20.44 -15.95
C SER A 114 -27.30 -19.83 -14.59
N GLU A 115 -27.26 -20.65 -13.53
CA GLU A 115 -26.87 -20.22 -12.19
C GLU A 115 -25.40 -19.80 -12.13
N HIS A 116 -24.51 -20.56 -12.77
CA HIS A 116 -23.09 -20.22 -12.86
C HIS A 116 -22.88 -18.89 -13.59
N THR A 117 -23.54 -18.69 -14.73
CA THR A 117 -23.45 -17.44 -15.49
C THR A 117 -23.93 -16.26 -14.66
N ALA A 118 -25.08 -16.40 -13.98
CA ALA A 118 -25.62 -15.34 -13.13
C ALA A 118 -24.71 -15.01 -11.94
N ALA A 119 -24.15 -16.03 -11.28
CA ALA A 119 -23.21 -15.83 -10.17
C ALA A 119 -21.93 -15.14 -10.62
N HIS A 120 -21.38 -15.55 -11.76
CA HIS A 120 -20.18 -14.96 -12.34
C HIS A 120 -20.39 -13.50 -12.77
N GLU A 121 -21.53 -13.19 -13.40
CA GLU A 121 -21.90 -11.81 -13.75
C GLU A 121 -22.09 -10.93 -12.51
N ALA A 122 -22.76 -11.44 -11.48
CA ALA A 122 -22.94 -10.71 -10.22
C ALA A 122 -21.60 -10.43 -9.53
N PHE A 123 -20.71 -11.42 -9.48
CA PHE A 123 -19.36 -11.28 -8.94
C PHE A 123 -18.56 -10.22 -9.71
N LEU A 124 -18.49 -10.32 -11.04
CA LEU A 124 -17.77 -9.35 -11.87
C LEU A 124 -18.31 -7.95 -11.69
N LYS A 125 -19.64 -7.76 -11.71
CA LYS A 125 -20.26 -6.45 -11.51
C LYS A 125 -19.90 -5.86 -10.15
N GLY A 126 -19.98 -6.65 -9.09
CA GLY A 126 -19.60 -6.22 -7.75
C GLY A 126 -18.11 -5.87 -7.63
N ALA A 127 -17.24 -6.71 -8.18
CA ALA A 127 -15.79 -6.48 -8.17
C ALA A 127 -15.42 -5.22 -8.97
N CYS A 128 -15.95 -5.05 -10.18
CA CYS A 128 -15.71 -3.87 -11.02
C CYS A 128 -16.20 -2.58 -10.36
N GLN A 129 -17.36 -2.59 -9.69
CA GLN A 129 -17.86 -1.43 -8.96
C GLN A 129 -16.96 -1.06 -7.77
N ASN A 130 -16.49 -2.07 -7.02
CA ASN A 130 -15.58 -1.86 -5.89
C ASN A 130 -14.24 -1.27 -6.37
N TYR A 131 -13.63 -1.86 -7.40
CA TYR A 131 -12.37 -1.35 -7.96
C TYR A 131 -12.51 0.05 -8.55
N SER A 132 -13.60 0.33 -9.27
CA SER A 132 -13.86 1.68 -9.80
C SER A 132 -13.95 2.72 -8.68
N SER A 133 -14.67 2.40 -7.60
CA SER A 133 -14.79 3.29 -6.44
C SER A 133 -13.44 3.54 -5.74
N GLN A 134 -12.57 2.53 -5.68
CA GLN A 134 -11.22 2.68 -5.11
C GLN A 134 -10.33 3.53 -6.00
N ILE A 135 -10.40 3.34 -7.32
CA ILE A 135 -9.64 4.15 -8.30
C ILE A 135 -10.05 5.62 -8.19
N GLU A 136 -11.35 5.92 -8.11
CA GLU A 136 -11.84 7.30 -7.96
C GLU A 136 -11.32 7.96 -6.68
N LYS A 137 -11.34 7.25 -5.55
CA LYS A 137 -10.77 7.74 -4.28
C LYS A 137 -9.28 8.01 -4.39
N LEU A 138 -8.52 7.10 -4.98
CA LEU A 138 -7.07 7.27 -5.19
C LEU A 138 -6.76 8.44 -6.14
N CYS A 139 -7.57 8.65 -7.18
CA CYS A 139 -7.42 9.78 -8.08
C CYS A 139 -7.66 11.11 -7.36
N ALA A 140 -8.70 11.20 -6.52
CA ALA A 140 -8.98 12.39 -5.72
C ALA A 140 -7.85 12.69 -4.73
N GLU A 141 -7.34 11.67 -4.04
CA GLU A 141 -6.22 11.81 -3.12
C GLU A 141 -4.93 12.24 -3.82
N ASN A 142 -4.61 11.66 -4.98
CA ASN A 142 -3.45 12.06 -5.76
C ASN A 142 -3.54 13.52 -6.22
N LYS A 143 -4.76 14.00 -6.56
CA LYS A 143 -4.98 15.42 -6.87
C LYS A 143 -4.68 16.31 -5.66
N ARG A 144 -5.22 15.96 -4.48
CA ARG A 144 -4.95 16.69 -3.22
C ARG A 144 -3.45 16.74 -2.90
N LEU A 145 -2.76 15.61 -2.99
CA LEU A 145 -1.32 15.53 -2.73
C LEU A 145 -0.48 16.38 -3.70
N LYS A 146 -0.92 16.51 -4.96
CA LYS A 146 -0.26 17.41 -5.92
C LYS A 146 -0.42 18.88 -5.54
N GLU A 147 -1.60 19.27 -5.08
CA GLU A 147 -1.88 20.63 -4.60
C GLU A 147 -1.05 20.94 -3.33
N GLU A 148 -1.03 20.04 -2.35
CA GLU A 148 -0.20 20.17 -1.13
C GLU A 148 1.30 20.23 -1.46
N ASN A 149 1.78 19.41 -2.39
CA ASN A 149 3.19 19.44 -2.81
C ASN A 149 3.56 20.76 -3.52
N ALA A 150 2.63 21.35 -4.27
CA ALA A 150 2.84 22.68 -4.87
C ALA A 150 2.92 23.76 -3.79
N GLU A 151 2.08 23.69 -2.76
CA GLU A 151 2.12 24.60 -1.61
C GLU A 151 3.44 24.47 -0.83
N VAL A 152 3.88 23.25 -0.52
CA VAL A 152 5.17 23.00 0.15
C VAL A 152 6.34 23.58 -0.63
N LYS A 153 6.35 23.45 -1.96
CA LYS A 153 7.39 24.08 -2.81
C LYS A 153 7.37 25.60 -2.69
N CYS A 154 6.19 26.21 -2.76
CA CYS A 154 6.04 27.66 -2.61
C CYS A 154 6.53 28.14 -1.23
N LEU A 155 6.16 27.45 -0.16
CA LEU A 155 6.60 27.76 1.20
C LEU A 155 8.12 27.65 1.34
N LYS A 156 8.73 26.61 0.76
CA LYS A 156 10.18 26.43 0.77
C LYS A 156 10.91 27.56 0.04
N GLU A 157 10.42 27.98 -1.12
CA GLU A 157 10.99 29.11 -1.86
C GLU A 157 10.88 30.42 -1.07
N ASN A 158 9.74 30.65 -0.41
CA ASN A 158 9.55 31.83 0.43
C ASN A 158 10.46 31.83 1.65
N LEU A 159 10.67 30.67 2.27
CA LEU A 159 11.61 30.52 3.39
C LEU A 159 13.03 30.87 2.96
N ILE A 160 13.52 30.32 1.85
CA ILE A 160 14.85 30.61 1.31
C ILE A 160 15.00 32.11 1.01
N LYS A 161 14.00 32.73 0.36
CA LYS A 161 14.02 34.19 0.09
C LYS A 161 14.08 35.01 1.37
N ASN A 162 13.39 34.58 2.43
CA ASN A 162 13.42 35.27 3.70
C ASN A 162 14.76 35.09 4.42
N GLU A 163 15.33 33.89 4.40
CA GLU A 163 16.67 33.62 4.94
C GLU A 163 17.72 34.50 4.28
N VAL A 164 17.75 34.57 2.95
CA VAL A 164 18.68 35.44 2.20
C VAL A 164 18.54 36.90 2.65
N LYS A 165 17.30 37.42 2.74
CA LYS A 165 17.07 38.80 3.22
C LYS A 165 17.54 39.03 4.66
N GLN A 166 17.49 38.02 5.53
CA GLN A 166 17.99 38.12 6.90
C GLN A 166 19.52 38.09 6.93
N TYR A 167 20.15 37.26 6.10
CA TYR A 167 21.60 37.26 5.92
C TYR A 167 22.11 38.61 5.42
N ASP A 168 21.49 39.18 4.38
CA ASP A 168 21.87 40.50 3.84
C ASP A 168 21.79 41.59 4.92
N LYS A 169 20.72 41.59 5.73
CA LYS A 169 20.57 42.52 6.86
C LYS A 169 21.63 42.32 7.92
N PHE A 170 21.96 41.07 8.22
CA PHE A 170 22.98 40.74 9.20
C PHE A 170 24.37 41.22 8.75
N GLU A 171 24.71 41.06 7.47
CA GLU A 171 25.96 41.58 6.89
C GLU A 171 26.07 43.10 7.01
N VAL A 172 24.99 43.84 6.71
CA VAL A 172 24.96 45.31 6.87
C VAL A 172 25.17 45.70 8.33
N LEU A 173 24.44 45.07 9.27
CA LEU A 173 24.60 45.36 10.70
C LEU A 173 26.00 45.01 11.21
N LEU A 174 26.62 43.96 10.68
CA LEU A 174 27.99 43.58 11.02
C LEU A 174 28.98 44.67 10.58
N ALA A 175 28.82 45.21 9.37
CA ALA A 175 29.64 46.31 8.87
C ALA A 175 29.45 47.59 9.71
N GLU A 176 28.21 47.97 10.02
CA GLU A 176 27.91 49.11 10.88
C GLU A 176 28.54 48.96 12.28
N LYS A 177 28.46 47.77 12.88
CA LYS A 177 29.11 47.46 14.16
C LYS A 177 30.62 47.66 14.08
N MET A 178 31.27 47.17 13.03
CA MET A 178 32.71 47.33 12.85
C MET A 178 33.13 48.80 12.71
N ASP A 179 32.33 49.61 12.01
CA ASP A 179 32.61 51.04 11.88
C ASP A 179 32.40 51.80 13.19
N LEU A 180 31.35 51.45 13.95
CA LEU A 180 31.14 51.98 15.31
C LEU A 180 32.29 51.61 16.26
N GLU A 181 32.81 50.38 16.20
CA GLU A 181 33.97 49.95 16.99
C GLU A 181 35.22 50.78 16.65
N LYS A 182 35.47 51.07 15.37
CA LYS A 182 36.58 51.97 14.96
C LYS A 182 36.38 53.38 15.50
N ASP A 183 35.15 53.89 15.51
CA ASP A 183 34.87 55.23 16.04
C ASP A 183 34.99 55.30 17.55
N ILE A 184 34.61 54.24 18.28
CA ILE A 184 34.83 54.11 19.73
C ILE A 184 36.33 54.16 20.03
N THR A 185 37.13 53.33 19.37
CA THR A 185 38.59 53.29 19.61
C THR A 185 39.28 54.62 19.32
N ARG A 186 38.86 55.35 18.27
CA ARG A 186 39.33 56.72 18.00
C ARG A 186 38.95 57.70 19.10
N LYS A 187 37.71 57.63 19.59
CA LYS A 187 37.22 58.51 20.67
C LYS A 187 37.93 58.21 21.99
N GLU A 188 38.15 56.95 22.32
CA GLU A 188 38.93 56.53 23.49
C GLU A 188 40.36 57.08 23.44
N ALA A 189 41.02 56.99 22.28
CA ALA A 189 42.35 57.59 22.09
C ALA A 189 42.35 59.11 22.28
N LYS A 190 41.31 59.80 21.78
CA LYS A 190 41.15 61.25 21.98
C LYS A 190 40.88 61.63 23.43
N ILE A 191 40.06 60.86 24.14
CA ILE A 191 39.80 61.05 25.58
C ILE A 191 41.12 60.92 26.33
N LYS A 192 41.90 59.87 26.08
CA LYS A 192 43.20 59.70 26.72
C LYS A 192 44.14 60.89 26.49
N GLY A 193 44.22 61.40 25.26
CA GLY A 193 45.02 62.60 24.96
C GLY A 193 44.55 63.86 25.72
N LEU A 194 43.23 64.05 25.88
CA LEU A 194 42.68 65.15 26.67
C LEU A 194 42.91 64.95 28.17
N GLU A 195 42.85 63.72 28.68
CA GLU A 195 43.18 63.40 30.07
C GLU A 195 44.65 63.73 30.38
N ASP A 196 45.56 63.42 29.46
CA ASP A 196 46.99 63.78 29.56
C ASP A 196 47.18 65.31 29.53
N GLU A 197 46.51 66.02 28.63
CA GLU A 197 46.57 67.50 28.55
C GLU A 197 46.03 68.17 29.82
N VAL A 198 44.93 67.68 30.37
CA VAL A 198 44.38 68.16 31.66
C VAL A 198 45.36 67.90 32.80
N ALA A 199 46.09 66.79 32.79
CA ALA A 199 47.09 66.48 33.81
C ALA A 199 48.26 67.47 33.76
N GLU A 200 48.77 67.80 32.57
CA GLU A 200 49.83 68.81 32.39
C GLU A 200 49.35 70.21 32.80
N LEU A 201 48.16 70.65 32.36
CA LEU A 201 47.60 71.94 32.76
C LEU A 201 47.41 72.07 34.28
N LYS A 202 46.99 70.98 34.95
CA LYS A 202 46.89 70.96 36.42
C LYS A 202 48.25 71.15 37.08
N LYS A 203 49.30 70.56 36.53
CA LYS A 203 50.67 70.69 37.01
C LYS A 203 51.18 72.12 36.79
N ASP A 204 51.02 72.67 35.59
CA ASP A 204 51.39 74.05 35.28
C ASP A 204 50.67 75.05 36.18
N ASN A 205 49.36 74.85 36.41
CA ASN A 205 48.59 75.71 37.32
C ASN A 205 49.12 75.62 38.77
N ALA A 206 49.47 74.42 39.25
CA ALA A 206 50.06 74.25 40.57
C ALA A 206 51.44 74.94 40.69
N GLU A 207 52.23 74.98 39.62
CA GLU A 207 53.51 75.71 39.58
C GLU A 207 53.30 77.23 39.59
N LEU A 208 52.33 77.73 38.81
CA LEU A 208 51.95 79.15 38.79
C LEU A 208 51.43 79.61 40.15
N GLU A 209 50.57 78.83 40.81
CA GLU A 209 50.08 79.13 42.16
C GLU A 209 51.24 79.25 43.17
N LYS A 210 52.22 78.33 43.12
CA LYS A 210 53.46 78.42 43.93
C LYS A 210 54.27 79.68 43.60
N GLY A 211 54.35 80.07 42.32
CA GLY A 211 55.03 81.28 41.88
C GLY A 211 54.36 82.55 42.38
N LEU A 212 53.02 82.63 42.29
CA LEU A 212 52.21 83.74 42.79
C LEU A 212 52.33 83.89 44.31
N ALA A 213 52.29 82.78 45.07
CA ALA A 213 52.50 82.80 46.51
C ALA A 213 53.85 83.43 46.88
N LYS A 214 54.94 83.05 46.20
CA LYS A 214 56.28 83.64 46.40
C LYS A 214 56.34 85.13 46.07
N LEU A 215 55.62 85.61 45.06
CA LEU A 215 55.55 87.03 44.72
C LEU A 215 54.76 87.85 45.76
N GLY A 216 53.74 87.25 46.37
CA GLY A 216 53.00 87.84 47.50
C GLY A 216 53.84 88.04 48.76
N GLU A 217 54.91 87.24 48.92
CA GLU A 217 55.87 87.32 50.03
C GLU A 217 57.03 88.31 49.80
N LEU A 218 57.15 88.91 48.60
CA LEU A 218 58.19 89.92 48.34
C LEU A 218 57.89 91.23 49.10
N PRO A 219 58.89 91.85 49.76
CA PRO A 219 58.67 93.05 50.56
C PRO A 219 58.32 94.23 49.66
N LYS A 220 57.23 94.95 49.98
CA LYS A 220 56.86 96.23 49.35
C LYS A 220 57.98 97.28 49.51
N LYS A 221 58.97 97.27 48.62
CA LYS A 221 60.01 98.33 48.53
C LYS A 221 60.05 98.92 47.13
N ARG A 222 59.16 99.89 46.89
CA ARG A 222 59.41 101.00 45.95
C ARG A 222 58.70 102.26 46.44
N ARG A 223 59.43 103.08 47.22
CA ARG A 223 59.30 104.54 47.26
C ARG A 223 60.48 105.17 48.01
N ILE A 224 61.57 105.36 47.28
CA ILE A 224 62.69 106.30 47.55
C ILE A 224 63.15 106.69 46.14
N SER A 225 63.41 107.93 45.70
CA SER A 225 63.29 109.31 46.16
C SER A 225 63.58 110.17 44.90
N LYS A 226 63.04 111.40 44.81
CA LYS A 226 63.66 112.60 44.19
C LYS A 226 62.61 113.70 43.99
N ARG A 227 62.61 114.70 44.86
CA ARG A 227 62.19 116.06 44.50
C ARG A 227 63.07 117.06 45.23
N ARG A 228 64.05 117.59 44.51
CA ARG A 228 64.81 118.79 44.87
C ARG A 228 64.98 119.61 43.59
N LEU A 229 64.09 120.56 43.36
CA LEU A 229 64.23 121.76 42.52
C LEU A 229 63.23 122.78 43.10
N LEU A 230 63.70 123.73 43.92
CA LEU A 230 64.06 125.11 43.53
C LEU A 230 62.85 125.97 43.14
N SER A 231 62.49 126.90 44.03
CA SER A 231 61.71 128.11 43.74
C SER A 231 62.21 129.25 44.64
N SER A 232 63.14 130.03 44.08
CA SER A 232 63.19 131.50 44.11
C SER A 232 63.02 132.28 45.43
N ARG A 233 64.15 132.62 46.04
CA ARG A 233 64.67 134.00 46.29
C ARG A 233 63.72 135.19 46.02
N THR A 234 63.36 135.95 47.07
CA THR A 234 63.40 137.45 47.22
C THR A 234 63.12 137.79 48.69
N ARG A 235 64.09 138.23 49.52
CA ARG A 235 64.65 139.59 49.72
C ARG A 235 63.66 140.60 50.31
N THR A 236 63.78 140.98 51.59
CA THR A 236 63.95 142.39 52.05
C THR A 236 64.21 142.54 53.57
N LYS A 237 65.26 143.34 53.89
CA LYS A 237 65.47 144.34 54.98
C LYS A 237 64.92 144.02 56.38
N ARG A 238 65.67 144.20 57.48
CA ARG A 238 66.65 145.25 57.81
C ARG A 238 67.57 144.74 58.92
#